data_AF-A0A7V0MJR8-F1
#
_entry.id   AF-A0A7V0MJR8-F1
#
_cell.length_a   1.000
_cell.length_b   1.000
_cell.length_c   1.000
_cell.angle_alpha   90.00
_cell.angle_beta   90.00
_cell.angle_gamma   90.00
#
_symmetry.space_group_name_H-M   'P 1'
#
loop_
_entity.id
_entity.type
_entity.pdbx_description
1 polymer ?
#
loop_
_entity_poly.entity_id
_entity_poly.type
_entity_poly.pdbx_seq_one_letter_code
_entity_poly.pdbx_strand_id
1 'polypeptide(L)'
;MECEIFNEYGAYDGGAGAFECEKHIGLHLQMERGIMELLDDDGMPAKPGKSGRIVVTDLHNYIFPFIRYDVGDVATASSGKCTCGRGLENVKRIEGRASDYIILKDGTRVSGESVIHLFNRLLQSNQIDIRQYQVHQKVDQAIEIKVIPGAGYSSTHRDRIYNVFIHHLGRLPVKVVEVDKILPAPSGKMRFVYSDIKNSKIDSAGTNQSGLRDQQRPLVALIGDNAHPGKELPKICHIGGAHSVHVSNIAEALDRLGYEQCIISYYPVEKSITPKHIPVYYFPFRNYMEPSWHHLKMEKRLENFLREVFHIEQPHIVHGHSLTYSCIPVWMAKVIFGMKTIILPWSIHTLISPNPTANKYEKLCTGSVDVFLHGIPKVFKKFQAFYGNIPDDKYVQFLPLIDLSPYKKFNRVPSGTPRILSARVMGESYRQDLLVRCLPELVKRYPDLKATFIIGQNPTQGKSYFDSIKRLAKSLEVETHCDFLPYSLSQDEFADLIKKHNIIYSIATHDAGVSSTTIQAAYSGAVTIIKDADHLDGILDHGINVLRTNTDDESLEALLIYALDNLVDLQKKFIENNKGLLRFSKEHMMDILVETYKRLYI
;
A
#
# COMPACT_ATOMS: atom_id res chain seq x y z
N MET A 1 27.64 -12.93 12.97
CA MET A 1 27.20 -13.60 14.21
C MET A 1 26.77 -15.00 13.80
N GLU A 2 27.52 -16.01 14.21
CA GLU A 2 27.13 -17.42 14.07
C GLU A 2 26.49 -17.81 15.39
N CYS A 3 25.15 -17.82 15.42
CA CYS A 3 24.37 -18.27 16.58
C CYS A 3 23.74 -19.60 16.21
N GLU A 4 23.96 -20.62 17.03
CA GLU A 4 23.39 -21.95 16.85
C GLU A 4 21.90 -21.92 17.24
N ILE A 5 21.05 -22.44 16.37
CA ILE A 5 19.58 -22.41 16.52
C ILE A 5 19.09 -23.82 16.84
N PHE A 6 18.30 -23.94 17.91
CA PHE A 6 17.76 -25.21 18.38
C PHE A 6 16.23 -25.26 18.20
N ASN A 7 15.73 -26.41 17.78
CA ASN A 7 14.30 -26.67 17.65
C ASN A 7 13.67 -27.18 18.95
N GLU A 8 12.44 -26.76 19.19
CA GLU A 8 11.57 -27.21 20.28
C GLU A 8 10.21 -27.60 19.69
N TYR A 9 9.63 -28.67 20.25
CA TYR A 9 8.26 -29.09 20.04
C TYR A 9 7.51 -29.01 21.37
N GLY A 10 6.29 -28.48 21.34
CA GLY A 10 5.41 -28.43 22.51
C GLY A 10 3.94 -28.47 22.10
N ALA A 11 3.13 -29.17 22.89
CA ALA A 11 1.68 -29.22 22.74
C ALA A 11 0.99 -28.23 23.69
N TYR A 12 0.04 -27.45 23.18
CA TYR A 12 -0.60 -26.33 23.90
C TYR A 12 -1.47 -26.80 25.08
N ASP A 13 -1.96 -28.02 25.02
CA ASP A 13 -2.71 -28.75 26.04
C ASP A 13 -1.80 -29.42 27.10
N GLY A 14 -0.48 -29.29 26.96
CA GLY A 14 0.48 -29.52 28.03
C GLY A 14 0.99 -30.96 28.18
N GLY A 15 0.61 -31.89 27.31
CA GLY A 15 0.96 -33.31 27.45
C GLY A 15 2.34 -33.72 26.91
N ALA A 16 2.87 -33.04 25.89
CA ALA A 16 4.08 -33.47 25.18
C ALA A 16 5.06 -32.33 24.89
N GLY A 17 6.36 -32.64 24.99
CA GLY A 17 7.45 -31.75 24.62
C GLY A 17 8.65 -32.53 24.07
N ALA A 18 9.38 -31.92 23.14
CA ALA A 18 10.65 -32.45 22.66
C ALA A 18 11.66 -31.34 22.31
N PHE A 19 12.95 -31.57 22.58
CA PHE A 19 13.99 -30.55 22.45
C PHE A 19 15.19 -31.06 21.67
N GLU A 20 15.68 -30.25 20.74
CA GLU A 20 16.93 -30.51 20.04
C GLU A 20 18.15 -30.38 20.97
N CYS A 21 19.21 -31.13 20.67
CA CYS A 21 20.50 -31.04 21.38
C CYS A 21 21.59 -30.56 20.43
N GLU A 22 22.80 -30.36 20.98
CA GLU A 22 24.00 -29.91 20.26
C GLU A 22 24.46 -30.84 19.12
N LYS A 23 23.82 -31.99 18.94
CA LYS A 23 24.09 -32.91 17.82
C LYS A 23 23.20 -32.65 16.60
N HIS A 24 22.10 -31.90 16.73
CA HIS A 24 21.17 -31.59 15.63
C HIS A 24 20.68 -32.82 14.84
N ILE A 25 20.53 -33.97 15.50
CA ILE A 25 20.10 -35.25 14.88
C ILE A 25 18.67 -35.67 15.25
N GLY A 26 17.89 -34.76 15.82
CA GLY A 26 16.51 -34.98 16.24
C GLY A 26 16.15 -34.28 17.54
N LEU A 27 14.92 -34.49 18.01
CA LEU A 27 14.39 -33.89 19.23
C LEU A 27 14.21 -34.95 20.31
N HIS A 28 14.83 -34.74 21.45
CA HIS A 28 14.70 -35.59 22.64
C HIS A 28 13.34 -35.40 23.30
N LEU A 29 12.67 -36.50 23.60
CA LEU A 29 11.38 -36.49 24.26
C LEU A 29 11.52 -36.16 25.73
N GLN A 30 10.60 -35.33 26.23
CA GLN A 30 10.49 -34.97 27.64
C GLN A 30 9.80 -36.10 28.43
N MET A 31 10.47 -37.25 28.56
CA MET A 31 9.90 -38.49 29.10
C MET A 31 9.53 -38.40 30.59
N GLU A 32 10.08 -37.44 31.32
CA GLU A 32 9.72 -37.18 32.71
C GLU A 32 8.32 -36.57 32.84
N ARG A 33 7.81 -35.91 31.79
CA ARG A 33 6.51 -35.20 31.83
C ARG A 33 5.35 -36.07 31.33
N GLY A 34 5.63 -36.99 30.40
CA GLY A 34 4.60 -37.80 29.77
C GLY A 34 5.17 -38.89 28.86
N ILE A 35 4.28 -39.78 28.43
CA ILE A 35 4.60 -40.82 27.45
C ILE A 35 4.15 -40.33 26.08
N MET A 36 5.06 -40.29 25.12
CA MET A 36 4.75 -39.98 23.72
C MET A 36 4.91 -41.25 22.87
N GLU A 37 3.81 -41.70 22.29
CA GLU A 37 3.76 -42.81 21.33
C GLU A 37 3.70 -42.24 19.91
N LEU A 38 4.47 -42.85 18.99
CA LEU A 38 4.28 -42.64 17.55
C LEU A 38 3.58 -43.86 16.98
N LEU A 39 2.33 -43.69 16.54
CA LEU A 39 1.52 -44.77 16.02
C LEU A 39 1.33 -44.64 14.50
N ASP A 40 1.43 -45.74 13.77
CA ASP A 40 1.06 -45.80 12.36
C ASP A 40 -0.46 -45.83 12.17
N ASP A 41 -0.89 -45.95 10.92
CA ASP A 41 -2.31 -45.96 10.53
C ASP A 41 -3.07 -47.18 11.11
N ASP A 42 -2.37 -48.27 11.40
CA ASP A 42 -2.92 -49.48 12.02
C ASP A 42 -2.93 -49.40 13.57
N GLY A 43 -2.46 -48.28 14.13
CA GLY A 43 -2.37 -48.05 15.58
C GLY A 43 -1.19 -48.76 16.24
N MET A 44 -0.22 -49.24 15.47
CA MET A 44 0.98 -49.91 15.94
C MET A 44 2.17 -48.93 16.01
N PRO A 45 3.21 -49.18 16.82
CA PRO A 45 4.37 -48.30 16.87
C PRO A 45 5.02 -48.09 15.51
N ALA A 46 5.20 -46.83 15.10
CA ALA A 46 5.78 -46.47 13.82
C ALA A 46 7.24 -46.95 13.70
N LYS A 47 7.57 -47.58 12.57
CA LYS A 47 8.92 -48.09 12.30
C LYS A 47 9.93 -46.94 12.15
N PRO A 48 11.22 -47.14 12.49
CA PRO A 48 12.31 -46.22 12.19
C PRO A 48 12.21 -45.56 10.81
N GLY A 49 12.24 -44.21 10.79
CA GLY A 49 12.18 -43.43 9.56
C GLY A 49 10.80 -43.32 8.92
N LYS A 50 9.76 -43.96 9.48
CA LYS A 50 8.37 -43.81 9.05
C LYS A 50 7.65 -42.80 9.94
N SER A 51 6.65 -42.14 9.34
CA SER A 51 5.81 -41.17 10.01
C SER A 51 4.77 -41.88 10.87
N GLY A 52 4.47 -41.32 12.04
CA GLY A 52 3.41 -41.80 12.91
C GLY A 52 2.74 -40.62 13.62
N ARG A 53 1.45 -40.77 13.92
CA ARG A 53 0.70 -39.79 14.71
C ARG A 53 1.18 -39.81 16.16
N ILE A 54 1.23 -38.63 16.75
CA ILE A 54 1.69 -38.38 18.12
C ILE A 54 0.51 -38.59 19.07
N VAL A 55 0.64 -39.61 19.92
CA VAL A 55 -0.32 -39.93 20.98
C VAL A 55 0.36 -39.77 22.32
N VAL A 56 -0.30 -39.11 23.26
CA VAL A 56 0.34 -38.63 24.48
C VAL A 56 -0.42 -39.03 25.72
N THR A 57 0.31 -39.48 26.74
CA THR A 57 -0.21 -39.65 28.10
C THR A 57 0.49 -38.65 29.01
N ASP A 58 -0.26 -37.73 29.61
CA ASP A 58 0.24 -36.75 30.57
C ASP A 58 0.30 -37.38 31.96
N LEU A 59 1.47 -37.31 32.61
CA LEU A 59 1.72 -37.89 33.93
C LEU A 59 1.73 -36.85 35.06
N HIS A 60 1.65 -35.56 34.73
CA HIS A 60 1.83 -34.45 35.68
C HIS A 60 0.62 -33.51 35.80
N ASN A 61 -0.30 -33.50 34.84
CA ASN A 61 -1.52 -32.70 34.92
C ASN A 61 -2.65 -33.42 35.69
N TYR A 62 -2.64 -33.28 37.02
CA TYR A 62 -3.65 -33.89 37.91
C TYR A 62 -5.06 -33.27 37.80
N ILE A 63 -5.18 -32.06 37.24
CA ILE A 63 -6.47 -31.36 37.09
C ILE A 63 -7.21 -31.91 35.86
N PHE A 64 -6.47 -32.28 34.81
CA PHE A 64 -7.04 -32.81 33.57
C PHE A 64 -6.09 -33.86 32.93
N PRO A 65 -6.04 -35.09 33.47
CA PRO A 65 -5.11 -36.11 33.00
C PRO A 65 -5.53 -36.66 31.64
N PHE A 66 -4.60 -36.67 30.70
CA PHE A 66 -4.78 -37.26 29.38
C PHE A 66 -4.12 -38.64 29.33
N ILE A 67 -4.87 -39.66 28.92
CA ILE A 67 -4.33 -41.01 28.65
C ILE A 67 -4.51 -41.31 27.18
N ARG A 68 -3.39 -41.63 26.50
CA ARG A 68 -3.34 -41.91 25.06
C ARG A 68 -4.15 -40.91 24.23
N TYR A 69 -3.99 -39.64 24.54
CA TYR A 69 -4.66 -38.54 23.87
C TYR A 69 -3.98 -38.26 22.52
N ASP A 70 -4.77 -38.34 21.45
CA ASP A 70 -4.32 -38.04 20.10
C ASP A 70 -4.25 -36.52 19.93
N VAL A 71 -3.01 -36.00 19.94
CA VAL A 71 -2.70 -34.57 19.80
C VAL A 71 -3.02 -34.07 18.38
N GLY A 72 -3.12 -35.00 17.43
CA GLY A 72 -3.34 -34.70 16.03
C GLY A 72 -2.09 -34.22 15.31
N ASP A 73 -0.90 -34.41 15.88
CA ASP A 73 0.40 -34.14 15.25
C ASP A 73 1.04 -35.42 14.71
N VAL A 74 2.00 -35.27 13.79
CA VAL A 74 2.74 -36.35 13.13
C VAL A 74 4.24 -36.08 13.30
N ALA A 75 5.00 -37.13 13.59
CA ALA A 75 6.45 -37.09 13.63
C ALA A 75 7.06 -38.30 12.94
N THR A 76 8.29 -38.13 12.44
CA THR A 76 9.07 -39.25 11.90
C THR A 76 9.77 -39.97 13.06
N ALA A 77 9.52 -41.27 13.20
CA ALA A 77 10.21 -42.10 14.19
C ALA A 77 11.72 -42.10 13.94
N SER A 78 12.51 -41.94 15.01
CA SER A 78 13.96 -41.96 14.90
C SER A 78 14.50 -43.36 14.59
N SER A 79 15.65 -43.42 13.93
CA SER A 79 16.34 -44.67 13.61
C SER A 79 17.32 -45.13 14.70
N GLY A 80 17.42 -44.42 15.82
CA GLY A 80 18.26 -44.83 16.93
C GLY A 80 18.37 -43.81 18.05
N LYS A 81 19.20 -44.14 19.05
CA LYS A 81 19.53 -43.22 20.15
C LYS A 81 20.47 -42.13 19.66
N CYS A 82 20.26 -40.91 20.15
CA CYS A 82 21.16 -39.80 19.89
C CYS A 82 22.54 -40.04 20.51
N THR A 83 23.60 -39.58 19.83
CA THR A 83 25.00 -39.71 20.27
C THR A 83 25.42 -38.67 21.32
N CYS A 84 24.50 -37.82 21.79
CA CYS A 84 24.76 -36.83 22.84
C CYS A 84 24.96 -37.44 24.24
N GLY A 85 24.67 -38.74 24.41
CA GLY A 85 24.84 -39.45 25.68
C GLY A 85 23.66 -39.34 26.66
N ARG A 86 22.64 -38.52 26.38
CA ARG A 86 21.45 -38.34 27.26
C ARG A 86 20.57 -39.60 27.38
N GLY A 87 20.66 -40.52 26.43
CA GLY A 87 19.94 -41.80 26.46
C GLY A 87 18.42 -41.73 26.31
N LEU A 88 17.82 -40.52 26.26
CA LEU A 88 16.39 -40.30 26.06
C LEU A 88 15.95 -40.76 24.66
N GLU A 89 14.69 -41.21 24.58
CA GLU A 89 14.04 -41.39 23.28
C GLU A 89 14.00 -40.07 22.51
N ASN A 90 13.98 -40.17 21.19
CA ASN A 90 13.97 -39.01 20.31
C ASN A 90 13.14 -39.28 19.07
N VAL A 91 12.67 -38.20 18.47
CA VAL A 91 12.03 -38.20 17.17
C VAL A 91 12.94 -37.53 16.17
N LYS A 92 12.98 -38.05 14.94
CA LYS A 92 13.89 -37.53 13.92
C LYS A 92 13.53 -36.10 13.52
N ARG A 93 12.23 -35.83 13.41
CA ARG A 93 11.66 -34.50 13.15
C ARG A 93 10.17 -34.51 13.44
N ILE A 94 9.63 -33.34 13.76
CA ILE A 94 8.19 -33.09 13.77
C ILE A 94 7.76 -32.77 12.34
N GLU A 95 6.70 -33.42 11.87
CA GLU A 95 6.10 -33.17 10.55
C GLU A 95 4.96 -32.15 10.61
N GLY A 96 4.40 -31.93 11.81
CA GLY A 96 3.34 -30.98 12.09
C GLY A 96 2.00 -31.68 12.32
N ARG A 97 0.91 -30.91 12.33
CA ARG A 97 -0.44 -31.46 12.53
C ARG A 97 -0.82 -32.36 11.36
N ALA A 98 -1.53 -33.46 11.63
CA ALA A 98 -2.25 -34.27 10.64
C ALA A 98 -3.34 -33.48 9.89
N SER A 99 -3.46 -32.16 10.14
CA SER A 99 -4.31 -31.29 9.35
C SER A 99 -3.79 -31.21 7.92
N ASP A 100 -4.73 -31.33 7.00
CA ASP A 100 -4.41 -31.42 5.59
C ASP A 100 -3.76 -30.15 5.09
N TYR A 101 -2.87 -30.35 4.13
CA TYR A 101 -2.32 -29.27 3.35
C TYR A 101 -3.28 -28.92 2.22
N ILE A 102 -3.41 -27.63 1.95
CA ILE A 102 -3.91 -27.17 0.65
C ILE A 102 -2.72 -27.21 -0.31
N ILE A 103 -2.86 -27.95 -1.42
CA ILE A 103 -1.84 -28.06 -2.45
C ILE A 103 -2.11 -27.01 -3.52
N LEU A 104 -1.19 -26.08 -3.71
CA LEU A 104 -1.29 -25.04 -4.72
C LEU A 104 -0.97 -25.61 -6.12
N LYS A 105 -1.26 -24.83 -7.18
CA LYS A 105 -1.02 -25.22 -8.58
C LYS A 105 0.44 -25.58 -8.90
N ASP A 106 1.37 -24.99 -8.16
CA ASP A 106 2.82 -25.22 -8.28
C ASP A 106 3.31 -26.39 -7.40
N GLY A 107 2.42 -27.07 -6.68
CA GLY A 107 2.74 -28.15 -5.75
C GLY A 107 3.12 -27.68 -4.34
N THR A 108 3.16 -26.37 -4.10
CA THR A 108 3.41 -25.79 -2.77
C THR A 108 2.34 -26.22 -1.78
N ARG A 109 2.74 -26.53 -0.55
CA ARG A 109 1.84 -26.97 0.52
C ARG A 109 1.58 -25.84 1.50
N VAL A 110 0.32 -25.42 1.61
CA VAL A 110 -0.14 -24.47 2.62
C VAL A 110 -0.73 -25.24 3.78
N SER A 111 -0.23 -25.00 5.01
CA SER A 111 -0.75 -25.70 6.18
C SER A 111 -2.20 -25.32 6.47
N GLY A 112 -3.03 -26.30 6.82
CA GLY A 112 -4.42 -26.06 7.22
C GLY A 112 -4.53 -25.11 8.42
N GLU A 113 -3.54 -25.10 9.31
CA GLU A 113 -3.47 -24.16 10.45
C GLU A 113 -3.36 -22.70 9.98
N SER A 114 -2.57 -22.42 8.94
CA SER A 114 -2.47 -21.07 8.35
C SER A 114 -3.84 -20.59 7.85
N VAL A 115 -4.61 -21.50 7.26
CA VAL A 115 -5.97 -21.24 6.77
C VAL A 115 -6.96 -20.99 7.91
N ILE A 116 -6.86 -21.75 9.00
CA ILE A 116 -7.67 -21.55 10.22
C ILE A 116 -7.38 -20.18 10.84
N HIS A 117 -6.12 -19.76 10.91
CA HIS A 117 -5.75 -18.44 11.41
C HIS A 117 -6.32 -17.28 10.58
N LEU A 118 -6.57 -17.48 9.28
CA LEU A 118 -7.28 -16.47 8.46
C LEU A 118 -8.70 -16.26 8.96
N PHE A 119 -9.46 -17.34 9.14
CA PHE A 119 -10.83 -17.26 9.63
C PHE A 119 -10.89 -16.66 11.03
N ASN A 120 -10.00 -17.07 11.93
CA ASN A 120 -9.95 -16.54 13.29
C ASN A 120 -9.72 -15.02 13.30
N ARG A 121 -8.84 -14.49 12.44
CA ARG A 121 -8.64 -13.05 12.31
C ARG A 121 -9.90 -12.32 11.84
N LEU A 122 -10.63 -12.89 10.87
CA LEU A 122 -11.85 -12.27 10.35
C LEU A 122 -12.98 -12.26 11.39
N LEU A 123 -13.12 -13.36 12.14
CA LEU A 123 -14.10 -13.48 13.23
C LEU A 123 -13.78 -12.53 14.39
N GLN A 124 -12.54 -12.52 14.88
CA GLN A 124 -12.13 -11.69 16.02
C GLN A 124 -12.19 -10.19 15.75
N SER A 125 -12.06 -9.78 14.48
CA SER A 125 -12.16 -8.38 14.07
C SER A 125 -13.58 -7.96 13.67
N ASN A 126 -14.59 -8.80 13.92
CA ASN A 126 -15.98 -8.60 13.51
C ASN A 126 -16.13 -8.25 12.01
N GLN A 127 -15.24 -8.79 11.17
CA GLN A 127 -15.29 -8.57 9.71
C GLN A 127 -16.19 -9.57 8.98
N ILE A 128 -16.56 -10.67 9.64
CA ILE A 128 -17.52 -11.67 9.17
C ILE A 128 -18.35 -12.15 10.35
N ASP A 129 -19.63 -12.50 10.11
CA ASP A 129 -20.50 -13.13 11.10
C ASP A 129 -20.93 -14.53 10.61
N ILE A 130 -20.16 -15.55 10.95
CA ILE A 130 -20.42 -16.95 10.60
C ILE A 130 -20.41 -17.80 11.86
N ARG A 131 -21.34 -18.76 11.96
CA ARG A 131 -21.42 -19.71 13.08
C ARG A 131 -20.43 -20.85 12.92
N GLN A 132 -20.18 -21.26 11.68
CA GLN A 132 -19.31 -22.39 11.38
C GLN A 132 -18.76 -22.27 9.95
N TYR A 133 -17.59 -22.86 9.71
CA TYR A 133 -17.00 -22.97 8.37
C TYR A 133 -16.29 -24.31 8.16
N GLN A 134 -16.05 -24.64 6.89
CA GLN A 134 -15.19 -25.73 6.46
C GLN A 134 -14.59 -25.40 5.10
N VAL A 135 -13.29 -25.68 4.92
CA VAL A 135 -12.55 -25.52 3.68
C VAL A 135 -12.23 -26.90 3.12
N HIS A 136 -12.63 -27.14 1.88
CA HIS A 136 -12.42 -28.40 1.18
C HIS A 136 -11.72 -28.16 -0.14
N GLN A 137 -10.54 -28.74 -0.32
CA GLN A 137 -9.89 -28.81 -1.62
C GLN A 137 -10.26 -30.10 -2.35
N LYS A 138 -10.86 -29.94 -3.52
CA LYS A 138 -11.22 -31.05 -4.41
C LYS A 138 -10.00 -31.50 -5.24
N VAL A 139 -10.11 -32.70 -5.83
CA VAL A 139 -9.06 -33.31 -6.68
C VAL A 139 -8.67 -32.42 -7.88
N ASP A 140 -9.61 -31.62 -8.39
CA ASP A 140 -9.39 -30.64 -9.47
C ASP A 140 -8.75 -29.32 -9.01
N GLN A 141 -8.28 -29.28 -7.75
CA GLN A 141 -7.71 -28.12 -7.04
C GLN A 141 -8.69 -27.00 -6.71
N ALA A 142 -10.00 -27.17 -6.97
CA ALA A 142 -11.00 -26.19 -6.54
C ALA A 142 -11.14 -26.17 -5.01
N ILE A 143 -11.24 -24.97 -4.45
CA ILE A 143 -11.47 -24.74 -3.03
C ILE A 143 -12.95 -24.41 -2.80
N GLU A 144 -13.64 -25.27 -2.07
CA GLU A 144 -15.01 -25.05 -1.61
C GLU A 144 -14.99 -24.64 -0.14
N ILE A 145 -15.46 -23.44 0.15
CA ILE A 145 -15.58 -22.88 1.49
C ILE A 145 -17.06 -22.94 1.86
N LYS A 146 -17.43 -23.88 2.72
CA LYS A 146 -18.77 -24.00 3.28
C LYS A 146 -18.88 -23.10 4.50
N VAL A 147 -19.94 -22.30 4.59
CA VAL A 147 -20.22 -21.43 5.73
C VAL A 147 -21.64 -21.65 6.23
N ILE A 148 -21.80 -21.66 7.55
CA ILE A 148 -23.11 -21.54 8.21
C ILE A 148 -23.26 -20.08 8.65
N PRO A 149 -24.16 -19.30 8.02
CA PRO A 149 -24.37 -17.89 8.34
C PRO A 149 -24.70 -17.61 9.82
N GLY A 150 -24.13 -16.53 10.35
CA GLY A 150 -24.55 -15.90 11.61
C GLY A 150 -25.76 -14.97 11.42
N ALA A 151 -26.23 -14.36 12.50
CA ALA A 151 -27.46 -13.54 12.47
C ALA A 151 -27.30 -12.25 11.65
N GLY A 152 -26.09 -11.70 11.57
CA GLY A 152 -25.71 -10.55 10.78
C GLY A 152 -24.98 -10.89 9.48
N TYR A 153 -25.01 -12.16 9.03
CA TYR A 153 -24.36 -12.54 7.77
C TYR A 153 -25.03 -11.85 6.57
N SER A 154 -24.23 -11.53 5.55
CA SER A 154 -24.68 -10.82 4.35
C SER A 154 -23.74 -11.12 3.19
N SER A 155 -24.13 -10.70 1.97
CA SER A 155 -23.30 -10.85 0.77
C SER A 155 -21.90 -10.22 0.91
N THR A 156 -21.78 -9.11 1.64
CA THR A 156 -20.47 -8.48 1.89
C THR A 156 -19.52 -9.36 2.69
N HIS A 157 -20.05 -10.20 3.59
CA HIS A 157 -19.26 -11.18 4.34
C HIS A 157 -18.80 -12.33 3.45
N ARG A 158 -19.65 -12.80 2.53
CA ARG A 158 -19.29 -13.79 1.51
C ARG A 158 -18.14 -13.32 0.64
N ASP A 159 -18.23 -12.08 0.14
CA ASP A 159 -17.19 -11.47 -0.69
C ASP A 159 -15.89 -11.27 0.09
N ARG A 160 -15.98 -10.91 1.38
CA ARG A 160 -14.82 -10.80 2.27
C ARG A 160 -14.07 -12.11 2.42
N ILE A 161 -14.79 -13.21 2.66
CA ILE A 161 -14.21 -14.56 2.77
C ILE A 161 -13.54 -14.96 1.45
N TYR A 162 -14.24 -14.79 0.33
CA TYR A 162 -13.70 -15.08 -1.00
C TYR A 162 -12.40 -14.33 -1.28
N ASN A 163 -12.38 -13.02 -1.04
CA ASN A 163 -11.23 -12.16 -1.34
C ASN A 163 -9.99 -12.50 -0.50
N VAL A 164 -10.18 -12.78 0.80
CA VAL A 164 -9.08 -13.16 1.70
C VAL A 164 -8.47 -14.50 1.30
N PHE A 165 -9.31 -15.45 0.89
CA PHE A 165 -8.87 -16.80 0.53
C PHE A 165 -8.23 -16.87 -0.85
N ILE A 166 -8.73 -16.13 -1.85
CA ILE A 166 -8.02 -15.97 -3.13
C ILE A 166 -6.65 -15.33 -2.92
N HIS A 167 -6.56 -14.31 -2.05
CA HIS A 167 -5.28 -13.64 -1.77
C HIS A 167 -4.27 -14.57 -1.11
N HIS A 168 -4.71 -15.50 -0.25
CA HIS A 168 -3.79 -16.37 0.51
C HIS A 168 -3.51 -17.72 -0.17
N LEU A 169 -4.43 -18.23 -0.99
CA LEU A 169 -4.31 -19.51 -1.69
C LEU A 169 -4.01 -19.36 -3.20
N GLY A 170 -3.87 -18.13 -3.70
CA GLY A 170 -3.49 -17.84 -5.09
C GLY A 170 -4.59 -18.15 -6.12
N ARG A 171 -4.19 -18.55 -7.35
CA ARG A 171 -5.07 -18.79 -8.52
C ARG A 171 -5.88 -20.11 -8.46
N LEU A 172 -6.19 -20.61 -7.26
CA LEU A 172 -7.13 -21.72 -7.12
C LEU A 172 -8.56 -21.22 -7.30
N PRO A 173 -9.45 -21.94 -8.01
CA PRO A 173 -10.86 -21.58 -8.06
C PRO A 173 -11.46 -21.67 -6.65
N VAL A 174 -11.82 -20.53 -6.05
CA VAL A 174 -12.45 -20.49 -4.72
C VAL A 174 -13.94 -20.28 -4.88
N LYS A 175 -14.76 -21.05 -4.15
CA LYS A 175 -16.21 -20.86 -4.08
C LYS A 175 -16.65 -20.84 -2.62
N VAL A 176 -17.35 -19.77 -2.23
CA VAL A 176 -18.01 -19.70 -0.92
C VAL A 176 -19.47 -20.12 -1.08
N VAL A 177 -19.89 -21.11 -0.29
CA VAL A 177 -21.22 -21.74 -0.34
C VAL A 177 -21.85 -21.70 1.05
N GLU A 178 -23.08 -21.19 1.11
CA GLU A 178 -23.89 -21.21 2.33
C GLU A 178 -24.56 -22.58 2.48
N VAL A 179 -24.48 -23.16 3.68
CA VAL A 179 -25.06 -24.47 4.00
C VAL A 179 -25.78 -24.43 5.34
N ASP A 180 -26.83 -25.25 5.48
CA ASP A 180 -27.59 -25.34 6.73
C ASP A 180 -26.85 -26.13 7.82
N LYS A 181 -25.97 -27.06 7.41
CA LYS A 181 -25.22 -27.93 8.33
C LYS A 181 -23.91 -28.38 7.71
N ILE A 182 -22.87 -28.47 8.54
CA ILE A 182 -21.59 -29.12 8.21
C ILE A 182 -21.47 -30.35 9.11
N LEU A 183 -21.38 -31.53 8.51
CA LEU A 183 -21.30 -32.79 9.25
C LEU A 183 -19.86 -33.04 9.74
N PRO A 184 -19.68 -33.55 10.98
CA PRO A 184 -18.38 -34.00 11.45
C PRO A 184 -17.91 -35.23 10.68
N ALA A 185 -16.62 -35.53 10.76
CA ALA A 185 -16.08 -36.79 10.25
C ALA A 185 -16.70 -38.00 11.00
N PRO A 186 -16.61 -39.23 10.46
CA PRO A 186 -17.10 -40.44 11.15
C PRO A 186 -16.57 -40.63 12.58
N SER A 187 -15.42 -40.03 12.91
CA SER A 187 -14.84 -39.98 14.26
C SER A 187 -15.54 -39.02 15.23
N GLY A 188 -16.57 -38.29 14.79
CA GLY A 188 -17.24 -37.25 15.57
C GLY A 188 -16.49 -35.91 15.62
N LYS A 189 -15.24 -35.84 15.14
CA LYS A 189 -14.43 -34.60 15.12
C LYS A 189 -14.72 -33.74 13.88
N MET A 190 -14.73 -32.42 14.08
CA MET A 190 -14.86 -31.44 13.01
C MET A 190 -13.53 -31.23 12.28
N ARG A 191 -13.53 -31.41 10.96
CA ARG A 191 -12.39 -31.04 10.08
C ARG A 191 -12.66 -29.66 9.48
N PHE A 192 -11.85 -28.68 9.86
CA PHE A 192 -11.94 -27.30 9.38
C PHE A 192 -11.33 -27.11 7.99
N VAL A 193 -10.28 -27.86 7.67
CA VAL A 193 -9.58 -27.81 6.38
C VAL A 193 -9.25 -29.25 5.99
N TYR A 194 -9.57 -29.65 4.76
CA TYR A 194 -9.14 -30.93 4.19
C TYR A 194 -8.95 -30.89 2.66
N SER A 195 -8.13 -31.82 2.13
CA SER A 195 -7.83 -31.93 0.70
C SER A 195 -7.99 -33.37 0.21
N ASP A 196 -8.64 -33.55 -0.95
CA ASP A 196 -8.79 -34.85 -1.62
C ASP A 196 -7.57 -35.21 -2.50
N ILE A 197 -6.58 -34.32 -2.61
CA ILE A 197 -5.38 -34.56 -3.43
C ILE A 197 -4.41 -35.47 -2.67
N LYS A 198 -4.26 -36.72 -3.12
CA LYS A 198 -3.34 -37.73 -2.52
C LYS A 198 -1.89 -37.54 -2.99
N ASN A 199 -0.93 -37.61 -2.06
CA ASN A 199 0.51 -37.60 -2.34
C ASN A 199 0.92 -38.84 -3.15
N SER A 200 1.64 -38.65 -4.26
CA SER A 200 2.42 -39.73 -4.89
C SER A 200 3.92 -39.37 -4.86
N LYS A 201 4.74 -40.37 -4.54
CA LYS A 201 6.23 -40.41 -4.42
C LYS A 201 6.84 -40.28 -3.02
N ILE A 202 6.69 -41.34 -2.22
CA ILE A 202 7.73 -41.80 -1.28
C ILE A 202 7.66 -43.34 -1.27
N ASP A 203 8.33 -44.02 -2.21
CA ASP A 203 8.74 -45.43 -2.10
C ASP A 203 9.70 -45.78 -3.25
N SER A 204 11.00 -45.64 -3.00
CA SER A 204 12.13 -46.44 -3.53
C SER A 204 13.44 -45.65 -3.38
N ALA A 205 14.38 -46.21 -2.61
CA ALA A 205 15.67 -45.61 -2.27
C ALA A 205 16.79 -46.10 -3.21
N GLY A 206 17.77 -45.21 -3.45
CA GLY A 206 19.18 -45.59 -3.63
C GLY A 206 19.85 -45.12 -4.93
N THR A 207 20.60 -44.02 -4.88
CA THR A 207 22.07 -43.94 -5.12
C THR A 207 22.55 -42.49 -5.28
N ASN A 208 23.77 -42.24 -4.78
CA ASN A 208 24.49 -40.98 -4.74
C ASN A 208 24.66 -40.31 -6.12
N GLN A 209 24.64 -38.96 -6.19
CA GLN A 209 25.78 -38.16 -6.66
C GLN A 209 25.50 -36.63 -6.66
N SER A 210 26.61 -35.92 -6.45
CA SER A 210 26.93 -34.50 -6.60
C SER A 210 26.29 -33.71 -7.74
N GLY A 211 26.12 -32.41 -7.51
CA GLY A 211 26.32 -31.36 -8.52
C GLY A 211 25.07 -30.78 -9.17
N LEU A 212 24.95 -29.45 -9.06
CA LEU A 212 24.33 -28.53 -10.02
C LEU A 212 23.04 -28.98 -10.73
N ARG A 213 21.91 -28.40 -10.31
CA ARG A 213 20.95 -27.64 -11.17
C ARG A 213 19.64 -27.40 -10.42
N ASP A 214 19.53 -26.24 -9.76
CA ASP A 214 18.24 -25.61 -9.49
C ASP A 214 17.86 -24.84 -10.76
N GLN A 215 17.25 -25.55 -11.69
CA GLN A 215 16.78 -25.03 -12.97
C GLN A 215 15.36 -25.51 -13.21
N GLN A 216 14.47 -24.53 -13.47
CA GLN A 216 13.16 -24.63 -14.14
C GLN A 216 12.00 -25.07 -13.22
N ARG A 217 10.86 -24.36 -13.08
CA ARG A 217 10.00 -23.68 -14.09
C ARG A 217 9.01 -22.68 -13.40
N PRO A 218 7.89 -22.20 -14.01
CA PRO A 218 7.79 -20.86 -14.57
C PRO A 218 6.58 -20.04 -14.05
N LEU A 219 6.65 -18.71 -14.06
CA LEU A 219 5.45 -17.86 -13.95
C LEU A 219 5.07 -17.37 -15.35
N VAL A 220 3.92 -17.86 -15.85
CA VAL A 220 3.41 -17.59 -17.21
C VAL A 220 2.74 -16.21 -17.27
N ALA A 221 3.15 -15.43 -18.27
CA ALA A 221 2.60 -14.15 -18.71
C ALA A 221 1.21 -14.30 -19.34
N LEU A 222 0.37 -13.26 -19.19
CA LEU A 222 -0.87 -13.12 -19.98
C LEU A 222 -0.51 -12.35 -21.26
N ILE A 223 -0.75 -12.95 -22.43
CA ILE A 223 -0.53 -12.38 -23.76
C ILE A 223 -1.33 -11.08 -23.90
N GLY A 224 -0.66 -10.03 -24.39
CA GLY A 224 -1.25 -8.97 -25.20
C GLY A 224 -0.40 -8.85 -26.47
N ASP A 225 -0.96 -9.22 -27.61
CA ASP A 225 -0.30 -9.10 -28.91
C ASP A 225 -0.13 -7.62 -29.26
N ASN A 226 1.11 -7.16 -29.36
CA ASN A 226 1.64 -6.35 -30.47
C ASN A 226 3.05 -5.85 -30.10
N ALA A 227 4.05 -6.60 -30.53
CA ALA A 227 5.42 -6.09 -30.61
C ALA A 227 5.48 -5.01 -31.70
N HIS A 228 5.97 -3.81 -31.34
CA HIS A 228 6.51 -2.86 -32.32
C HIS A 228 8.04 -2.81 -32.19
N PRO A 229 8.79 -2.88 -33.30
CA PRO A 229 10.23 -3.06 -33.26
C PRO A 229 10.98 -1.72 -33.21
N GLY A 230 11.96 -1.62 -32.31
CA GLY A 230 13.01 -0.59 -32.37
C GLY A 230 13.63 -0.26 -31.01
N LYS A 231 14.74 -0.93 -30.65
CA LYS A 231 15.61 -0.73 -29.47
C LYS A 231 14.88 -0.50 -28.12
N GLU A 232 14.79 -1.60 -27.36
CA GLU A 232 14.18 -1.83 -26.04
C GLU A 232 13.99 -0.56 -25.16
N LEU A 233 12.74 -0.25 -24.81
CA LEU A 233 12.44 0.78 -23.80
C LEU A 233 12.75 0.24 -22.40
N PRO A 234 13.24 1.08 -21.45
CA PRO A 234 13.49 0.61 -20.11
C PRO A 234 12.18 0.25 -19.40
N LYS A 235 12.10 -0.98 -18.88
CA LYS A 235 11.09 -1.36 -17.91
C LYS A 235 11.20 -0.57 -16.60
N ILE A 236 10.09 0.02 -16.13
CA ILE A 236 10.05 0.92 -14.97
C ILE A 236 9.30 0.29 -13.79
N CYS A 237 9.90 0.30 -12.61
CA CYS A 237 9.21 -0.03 -11.35
C CYS A 237 8.87 1.25 -10.59
N HIS A 238 7.58 1.54 -10.43
CA HIS A 238 7.11 2.67 -9.63
C HIS A 238 6.89 2.25 -8.18
N ILE A 239 7.40 3.04 -7.24
CA ILE A 239 7.16 2.83 -5.80
C ILE A 239 6.31 3.98 -5.28
N GLY A 240 5.07 3.68 -4.89
CA GLY A 240 4.12 4.68 -4.42
C GLY A 240 2.72 4.10 -4.28
N GLY A 241 1.77 4.88 -3.74
CA GLY A 241 0.40 4.40 -3.64
C GLY A 241 -0.20 4.14 -5.03
N ALA A 242 -0.63 2.90 -5.33
CA ALA A 242 -1.32 2.54 -6.59
C ALA A 242 -2.71 3.19 -6.75
N HIS A 243 -3.19 3.91 -5.73
CA HIS A 243 -4.38 4.75 -5.75
C HIS A 243 -4.06 6.22 -6.04
N SER A 244 -2.78 6.59 -6.16
CA SER A 244 -2.36 7.95 -6.46
C SER A 244 -2.72 8.30 -7.90
N VAL A 245 -3.52 9.36 -8.07
CA VAL A 245 -3.86 9.94 -9.38
C VAL A 245 -2.59 10.21 -10.19
N HIS A 246 -1.50 10.63 -9.54
CA HIS A 246 -0.26 10.90 -10.22
C HIS A 246 0.43 9.65 -10.77
N VAL A 247 0.59 8.61 -9.94
CA VAL A 247 1.22 7.35 -10.36
C VAL A 247 0.41 6.72 -11.49
N SER A 248 -0.93 6.76 -11.38
CA SER A 248 -1.83 6.30 -12.43
C SER A 248 -1.68 7.10 -13.73
N ASN A 249 -1.58 8.43 -13.66
CA ASN A 249 -1.43 9.29 -14.83
C ASN A 249 -0.10 9.08 -15.55
N ILE A 250 0.99 8.83 -14.81
CA ILE A 250 2.28 8.44 -15.40
C ILE A 250 2.14 7.07 -16.03
N ALA A 251 1.56 6.11 -15.30
CA ALA A 251 1.47 4.73 -15.77
C ALA A 251 0.70 4.61 -17.08
N GLU A 252 -0.45 5.29 -17.17
CA GLU A 252 -1.27 5.34 -18.39
C GLU A 252 -0.53 6.04 -19.55
N ALA A 253 0.21 7.11 -19.28
CA ALA A 253 0.94 7.82 -20.33
C ALA A 253 2.11 6.99 -20.87
N LEU A 254 2.86 6.32 -19.99
CA LEU A 254 3.94 5.42 -20.35
C LEU A 254 3.44 4.18 -21.09
N ASP A 255 2.27 3.66 -20.70
CA ASP A 255 1.61 2.53 -21.37
C ASP A 255 1.27 2.85 -22.82
N ARG A 256 0.73 4.05 -23.09
CA ARG A 256 0.48 4.54 -24.46
C ARG A 256 1.77 4.70 -25.29
N LEU A 257 2.92 4.87 -24.63
CA LEU A 257 4.23 4.96 -25.26
C LEU A 257 4.93 3.59 -25.38
N GLY A 258 4.31 2.51 -24.92
CA GLY A 258 4.83 1.14 -25.02
C GLY A 258 5.84 0.75 -23.94
N TYR A 259 5.94 1.50 -22.83
CA TYR A 259 6.83 1.14 -21.72
C TYR A 259 6.24 -0.01 -20.89
N GLU A 260 7.06 -1.03 -20.64
CA GLU A 260 6.75 -2.04 -19.62
C GLU A 260 6.90 -1.46 -18.22
N GLN A 261 5.99 -1.83 -17.32
CA GLN A 261 5.89 -1.21 -16.01
C GLN A 261 5.45 -2.22 -14.95
N CYS A 262 5.87 -1.97 -13.70
CA CYS A 262 5.27 -2.59 -12.52
C CYS A 262 5.18 -1.57 -11.38
N ILE A 263 4.30 -1.82 -10.41
CA ILE A 263 4.04 -0.89 -9.30
C ILE A 263 4.20 -1.62 -7.98
N ILE A 264 4.92 -1.02 -7.03
CA ILE A 264 4.96 -1.42 -5.63
C ILE A 264 4.12 -0.43 -4.83
N SER A 265 3.04 -0.93 -4.22
CA SER A 265 2.08 -0.15 -3.42
C SER A 265 2.08 -0.56 -1.95
N TYR A 266 1.90 0.43 -1.09
CA TYR A 266 1.76 0.26 0.36
C TYR A 266 0.32 0.15 0.84
N TYR A 267 -0.65 0.33 -0.07
CA TYR A 267 -2.07 0.23 0.22
C TYR A 267 -2.71 -0.81 -0.70
N PRO A 268 -3.65 -1.63 -0.18
CA PRO A 268 -4.26 -2.71 -0.95
C PRO A 268 -5.08 -2.18 -2.14
N VAL A 269 -5.21 -3.05 -3.15
CA VAL A 269 -5.59 -2.75 -4.54
C VAL A 269 -7.11 -2.58 -4.76
N GLU A 270 -7.93 -2.60 -3.70
CA GLU A 270 -9.40 -2.49 -3.78
C GLU A 270 -9.90 -1.23 -4.55
N LYS A 271 -9.05 -0.21 -4.70
CA LYS A 271 -9.32 1.05 -5.42
C LYS A 271 -8.18 1.49 -6.37
N SER A 272 -7.46 0.56 -7.01
CA SER A 272 -6.46 0.97 -8.03
C SER A 272 -7.17 1.60 -9.23
N ILE A 273 -6.82 2.85 -9.52
CA ILE A 273 -7.23 3.56 -10.74
C ILE A 273 -6.25 3.32 -11.91
N THR A 274 -5.16 2.59 -11.64
CA THR A 274 -4.12 2.26 -12.62
C THR A 274 -4.58 1.17 -13.61
N PRO A 275 -4.12 1.17 -14.88
CA PRO A 275 -4.50 0.16 -15.87
C PRO A 275 -4.34 -1.28 -15.37
N LYS A 276 -5.35 -2.12 -15.60
CA LYS A 276 -5.46 -3.46 -14.99
C LYS A 276 -4.38 -4.45 -15.41
N HIS A 277 -3.72 -4.22 -16.56
CA HIS A 277 -2.67 -5.09 -17.07
C HIS A 277 -1.30 -4.79 -16.47
N ILE A 278 -1.12 -3.64 -15.80
CA ILE A 278 0.14 -3.29 -15.14
C ILE A 278 0.22 -4.06 -13.80
N PRO A 279 1.25 -4.90 -13.58
CA PRO A 279 1.42 -5.62 -12.32
C PRO A 279 1.54 -4.69 -11.12
N VAL A 280 0.76 -4.96 -10.07
CA VAL A 280 0.82 -4.24 -8.79
C VAL A 280 1.17 -5.21 -7.66
N TYR A 281 2.30 -4.96 -7.02
CA TYR A 281 2.82 -5.68 -5.87
C TYR A 281 2.52 -4.91 -4.59
N TYR A 282 1.97 -5.60 -3.60
CA TYR A 282 1.59 -4.98 -2.34
C TYR A 282 2.58 -5.33 -1.23
N PHE A 283 3.17 -4.31 -0.61
CA PHE A 283 3.94 -4.45 0.61
C PHE A 283 3.17 -3.81 1.77
N PRO A 284 2.67 -4.58 2.76
CA PRO A 284 1.91 -4.02 3.87
C PRO A 284 2.81 -3.19 4.78
N PHE A 285 2.82 -1.88 4.54
CA PHE A 285 3.65 -0.93 5.27
C PHE A 285 2.76 -0.02 6.11
N ARG A 286 2.92 -0.08 7.44
CA ARG A 286 2.35 0.93 8.34
C ARG A 286 3.38 2.04 8.53
N ASN A 287 2.90 3.26 8.32
CA ASN A 287 3.61 4.53 8.32
C ASN A 287 4.84 4.56 9.25
N TYR A 288 6.05 4.68 8.71
CA TYR A 288 7.29 4.78 9.50
C TYR A 288 7.34 6.04 10.39
N MET A 289 6.40 6.99 10.19
CA MET A 289 6.19 8.13 11.06
C MET A 289 5.71 7.72 12.47
N GLU A 290 5.27 6.46 12.67
CA GLU A 290 4.92 5.95 13.99
C GLU A 290 6.18 5.61 14.81
N PRO A 291 6.35 6.16 16.03
CA PRO A 291 7.53 5.92 16.89
C PRO A 291 7.75 4.47 17.33
N SER A 292 6.75 3.59 17.20
CA SER A 292 6.78 2.18 17.63
C SER A 292 7.50 1.24 16.66
N TRP A 293 8.14 1.78 15.62
CA TRP A 293 8.75 1.04 14.53
C TRP A 293 9.95 0.19 14.98
N HIS A 294 9.89 -1.14 14.78
CA HIS A 294 11.01 -2.06 15.02
C HIS A 294 11.83 -2.26 13.74
N HIS A 295 12.87 -1.45 13.58
CA HIS A 295 13.66 -1.23 12.36
C HIS A 295 14.15 -2.50 11.62
N LEU A 296 14.84 -3.42 12.31
CA LEU A 296 15.60 -4.48 11.64
C LEU A 296 14.74 -5.57 10.96
N LYS A 297 13.63 -5.99 11.59
CA LYS A 297 12.77 -7.06 11.05
C LYS A 297 12.00 -6.60 9.82
N MET A 298 11.66 -5.31 9.74
CA MET A 298 10.92 -4.75 8.61
C MET A 298 11.83 -4.48 7.41
N GLU A 299 13.05 -3.99 7.64
CA GLU A 299 14.04 -3.80 6.57
C GLU A 299 14.34 -5.11 5.84
N LYS A 300 14.57 -6.20 6.57
CA LYS A 300 14.84 -7.50 5.94
C LYS A 300 13.63 -8.04 5.17
N ARG A 301 12.42 -7.82 5.69
CA ARG A 301 11.17 -8.17 4.98
C ARG A 301 11.01 -7.37 3.68
N LEU A 302 11.30 -6.07 3.73
CA LEU A 302 11.26 -5.22 2.54
C LEU A 302 12.33 -5.62 1.53
N GLU A 303 13.57 -5.88 1.97
CA GLU A 303 14.65 -6.36 1.10
C GLU A 303 14.27 -7.67 0.40
N ASN A 304 13.74 -8.67 1.14
CA ASN A 304 13.31 -9.94 0.56
C ASN A 304 12.18 -9.73 -0.45
N PHE A 305 11.19 -8.91 -0.11
CA PHE A 305 10.11 -8.54 -1.02
C PHE A 305 10.62 -7.87 -2.30
N LEU A 306 11.53 -6.89 -2.18
CA LEU A 306 12.14 -6.23 -3.34
C LEU A 306 12.94 -7.21 -4.19
N ARG A 307 13.68 -8.13 -3.55
CA ARG A 307 14.43 -9.18 -4.25
C ARG A 307 13.52 -10.08 -5.09
N GLU A 308 12.37 -10.47 -4.55
CA GLU A 308 11.36 -11.23 -5.29
C GLU A 308 10.77 -10.43 -6.45
N VAL A 309 10.30 -9.22 -6.20
CA VAL A 309 9.70 -8.36 -7.23
C VAL A 309 10.71 -8.05 -8.34
N PHE A 310 11.94 -7.67 -8.00
CA PHE A 310 12.97 -7.35 -8.99
C PHE A 310 13.49 -8.59 -9.73
N HIS A 311 13.41 -9.77 -9.13
CA HIS A 311 13.70 -11.01 -9.83
C HIS A 311 12.63 -11.34 -10.88
N ILE A 312 11.35 -11.13 -10.56
CA ILE A 312 10.22 -11.38 -11.46
C ILE A 312 10.15 -10.32 -12.56
N GLU A 313 10.17 -9.05 -12.16
CA GLU A 313 9.88 -7.93 -13.05
C GLU A 313 11.12 -7.46 -13.81
N GLN A 314 12.33 -7.67 -13.27
CA GLN A 314 13.59 -7.21 -13.85
C GLN A 314 13.54 -5.74 -14.32
N PRO A 315 13.12 -4.79 -13.46
CA PRO A 315 13.04 -3.40 -13.87
C PRO A 315 14.44 -2.82 -14.09
N HIS A 316 14.58 -1.94 -15.07
CA HIS A 316 15.83 -1.22 -15.34
C HIS A 316 15.95 0.02 -14.46
N ILE A 317 14.81 0.65 -14.14
CA ILE A 317 14.73 1.90 -13.38
C ILE A 317 13.69 1.75 -12.27
N VAL A 318 14.04 2.20 -11.06
CA VAL A 318 13.12 2.31 -9.93
C VAL A 318 12.79 3.78 -9.69
N HIS A 319 11.51 4.15 -9.79
CA HIS A 319 11.02 5.51 -9.61
C HIS A 319 10.13 5.61 -8.37
N GLY A 320 10.66 6.24 -7.32
CA GLY A 320 9.94 6.52 -6.09
C GLY A 320 9.09 7.78 -6.14
N HIS A 321 7.80 7.64 -5.83
CA HIS A 321 6.84 8.72 -5.70
C HIS A 321 6.60 9.02 -4.23
N SER A 322 6.96 10.22 -3.79
CA SER A 322 7.05 10.66 -2.40
C SER A 322 8.31 10.20 -1.69
N LEU A 323 9.10 11.17 -1.24
CA LEU A 323 10.29 10.91 -0.43
C LEU A 323 9.94 10.15 0.85
N THR A 324 8.82 10.53 1.48
CA THR A 324 8.32 9.90 2.70
C THR A 324 8.19 8.39 2.52
N TYR A 325 7.37 7.95 1.57
CA TYR A 325 7.01 6.54 1.46
C TYR A 325 8.03 5.70 0.69
N SER A 326 8.77 6.29 -0.24
CA SER A 326 9.62 5.53 -1.15
C SER A 326 11.11 5.62 -0.86
N CYS A 327 11.56 6.43 0.12
CA CYS A 327 13.00 6.61 0.38
C CYS A 327 13.74 5.30 0.66
N ILE A 328 13.20 4.44 1.54
CA ILE A 328 13.86 3.18 1.92
C ILE A 328 14.02 2.22 0.73
N PRO A 329 12.96 1.83 0.01
CA PRO A 329 13.13 0.89 -1.09
C PRO A 329 13.88 1.48 -2.28
N VAL A 330 13.80 2.80 -2.53
CA VAL A 330 14.62 3.46 -3.57
C VAL A 330 16.09 3.42 -3.19
N TRP A 331 16.41 3.71 -1.92
CA TRP A 331 17.77 3.58 -1.41
C TRP A 331 18.26 2.12 -1.50
N MET A 332 17.44 1.13 -1.13
CA MET A 332 17.78 -0.29 -1.26
C MET A 332 17.98 -0.70 -2.73
N ALA A 333 17.10 -0.29 -3.64
CA ALA A 333 17.25 -0.50 -5.09
C ALA A 333 18.61 -0.02 -5.59
N LYS A 334 19.04 1.16 -5.13
CA LYS A 334 20.35 1.72 -5.49
C LYS A 334 21.51 0.94 -4.89
N VAL A 335 21.50 0.74 -3.57
CA VAL A 335 22.68 0.28 -2.81
C VAL A 335 22.82 -1.24 -2.82
N ILE A 336 21.72 -1.97 -2.73
CA ILE A 336 21.71 -3.43 -2.65
C ILE A 336 21.63 -4.05 -4.05
N PHE A 337 20.82 -3.47 -4.93
CA PHE A 337 20.53 -4.04 -6.25
C PHE A 337 21.25 -3.34 -7.41
N GLY A 338 21.98 -2.25 -7.14
CA GLY A 338 22.74 -1.52 -8.17
C GLY A 338 21.87 -0.87 -9.25
N MET A 339 20.58 -0.67 -8.99
CA MET A 339 19.63 -0.16 -9.98
C MET A 339 19.76 1.34 -10.21
N LYS A 340 19.27 1.79 -11.37
CA LYS A 340 19.07 3.22 -11.65
C LYS A 340 17.86 3.72 -10.90
N THR A 341 17.99 4.84 -10.19
CA THR A 341 16.94 5.31 -9.29
C THR A 341 16.55 6.77 -9.48
N ILE A 342 15.24 7.01 -9.42
CA ILE A 342 14.63 8.34 -9.45
C ILE A 342 13.83 8.52 -8.16
N ILE A 343 13.90 9.71 -7.57
CA ILE A 343 13.01 10.12 -6.47
C ILE A 343 12.27 11.41 -6.82
N LEU A 344 10.96 11.42 -6.56
CA LEU A 344 10.08 12.59 -6.71
C LEU A 344 9.45 12.95 -5.35
N PRO A 345 10.00 13.94 -4.62
CA PRO A 345 9.39 14.47 -3.41
C PRO A 345 8.22 15.41 -3.74
N TRP A 346 7.09 15.27 -3.05
CA TRP A 346 5.89 16.10 -3.29
C TRP A 346 5.89 17.44 -2.55
N SER A 347 6.47 17.45 -1.35
CA SER A 347 6.38 18.56 -0.43
C SER A 347 7.54 18.54 0.57
N ILE A 348 7.75 19.67 1.23
CA ILE A 348 8.68 19.85 2.35
C ILE A 348 8.14 19.22 3.64
N HIS A 349 6.98 18.54 3.64
CA HIS A 349 6.53 17.84 4.86
C HIS A 349 7.60 16.85 5.36
N THR A 350 8.48 16.38 4.47
CA THR A 350 9.68 15.59 4.80
C THR A 350 10.74 16.42 5.56
N LEU A 351 10.91 17.71 5.26
CA LEU A 351 11.81 18.63 5.98
C LEU A 351 11.32 18.95 7.40
N ILE A 352 10.05 18.65 7.71
CA ILE A 352 9.40 18.97 8.98
C ILE A 352 9.16 17.68 9.80
N SER A 353 9.58 16.51 9.31
CA SER A 353 9.40 15.26 10.04
C SER A 353 10.26 15.23 11.32
N PRO A 354 9.64 15.12 12.51
CA PRO A 354 10.38 15.04 13.77
C PRO A 354 10.99 13.65 14.00
N ASN A 355 10.81 12.69 13.09
CA ASN A 355 11.29 11.32 13.26
C ASN A 355 12.77 11.19 12.80
N PRO A 356 13.72 10.97 13.72
CA PRO A 356 15.14 10.89 13.37
C PRO A 356 15.48 9.75 12.40
N THR A 357 14.73 8.64 12.48
CA THR A 357 14.92 7.48 11.62
C THR A 357 14.44 7.76 10.19
N ALA A 358 13.29 8.44 10.05
CA ALA A 358 12.83 8.92 8.76
C ALA A 358 13.90 9.77 8.08
N ASN A 359 14.41 10.76 8.81
CA ASN A 359 15.39 11.71 8.30
C ASN A 359 16.69 11.02 7.88
N LYS A 360 17.10 9.95 8.59
CA LYS A 360 18.23 9.09 8.19
C LYS A 360 18.00 8.48 6.80
N TYR A 361 16.87 7.82 6.56
CA TYR A 361 16.61 7.14 5.28
C TYR A 361 16.35 8.12 4.14
N GLU A 362 15.70 9.24 4.41
CA GLU A 362 15.54 10.31 3.43
C GLU A 362 16.90 10.88 3.03
N LYS A 363 17.81 11.13 3.98
CA LYS A 363 19.19 11.57 3.70
C LYS A 363 19.99 10.52 2.90
N LEU A 364 19.86 9.24 3.26
CA LEU A 364 20.51 8.14 2.53
C LEU A 364 20.00 8.01 1.10
N CYS A 365 18.68 8.06 0.91
CA CYS A 365 18.05 8.02 -0.41
C CYS A 365 18.46 9.21 -1.26
N THR A 366 18.24 10.43 -0.75
CA THR A 366 18.53 11.66 -1.52
C THR A 366 20.01 11.82 -1.86
N GLY A 367 20.92 11.29 -1.04
CA GLY A 367 22.35 11.23 -1.35
C GLY A 367 22.74 10.17 -2.38
N SER A 368 21.98 9.08 -2.51
CA SER A 368 22.35 7.94 -3.37
C SER A 368 21.64 7.91 -4.73
N VAL A 369 20.45 8.52 -4.86
CA VAL A 369 19.65 8.48 -6.10
C VAL A 369 20.41 8.97 -7.33
N ASP A 370 20.05 8.48 -8.52
CA ASP A 370 20.62 8.95 -9.79
C ASP A 370 19.96 10.24 -10.27
N VAL A 371 18.64 10.38 -10.08
CA VAL A 371 17.88 11.58 -10.44
C VAL A 371 16.96 12.01 -9.30
N PHE A 372 16.97 13.31 -9.02
CA PHE A 372 16.08 13.99 -8.11
C PHE A 372 15.11 14.88 -8.89
N LEU A 373 13.84 14.48 -8.95
CA LEU A 373 12.78 15.23 -9.62
C LEU A 373 12.13 16.21 -8.65
N HIS A 374 12.09 17.50 -8.98
CA HIS A 374 11.26 18.45 -8.26
C HIS A 374 10.89 19.66 -9.12
N GLY A 375 9.66 20.14 -9.04
CA GLY A 375 9.17 21.16 -9.96
C GLY A 375 9.69 22.57 -9.70
N ILE A 376 10.24 22.82 -8.51
CA ILE A 376 10.65 24.14 -8.06
C ILE A 376 12.14 24.15 -7.65
N PRO A 377 13.01 24.86 -8.39
CA PRO A 377 14.44 24.94 -8.10
C PRO A 377 14.76 25.52 -6.72
N LYS A 378 14.03 26.56 -6.29
CA LYS A 378 14.20 27.16 -4.96
C LYS A 378 13.92 26.16 -3.82
N VAL A 379 12.97 25.24 -4.01
CA VAL A 379 12.67 24.18 -3.03
C VAL A 379 13.72 23.07 -3.08
N PHE A 380 14.22 22.72 -4.27
CA PHE A 380 15.36 21.83 -4.41
C PHE A 380 16.58 22.34 -3.62
N LYS A 381 16.86 23.65 -3.66
CA LYS A 381 17.93 24.27 -2.85
C LYS A 381 17.67 24.13 -1.33
N LYS A 382 16.42 24.18 -0.88
CA LYS A 382 16.05 23.89 0.52
C LYS A 382 16.30 22.42 0.88
N PHE A 383 16.00 21.49 -0.03
CA PHE A 383 16.34 20.07 0.14
C PHE A 383 17.85 19.83 0.23
N GLN A 384 18.63 20.48 -0.64
CA GLN A 384 20.09 20.43 -0.57
C GLN A 384 20.63 20.96 0.76
N ALA A 385 20.13 22.12 1.21
CA ALA A 385 20.56 22.71 2.48
C ALA A 385 20.24 21.81 3.68
N PHE A 386 19.10 21.11 3.66
CA PHE A 386 18.68 20.25 4.77
C PHE A 386 19.40 18.90 4.80
N TYR A 387 19.48 18.19 3.67
CA TYR A 387 20.07 16.84 3.64
C TYR A 387 21.59 16.86 3.37
N GLY A 388 22.13 17.92 2.77
CA GLY A 388 23.56 18.16 2.55
C GLY A 388 24.21 17.38 1.40
N ASN A 389 23.52 16.41 0.80
CA ASN A 389 24.14 15.39 -0.06
C ASN A 389 23.54 15.25 -1.46
N ILE A 390 22.78 16.23 -1.97
CA ILE A 390 22.12 16.12 -3.28
C ILE A 390 22.90 16.96 -4.31
N PRO A 391 23.62 16.35 -5.28
CA PRO A 391 24.35 17.11 -6.30
C PRO A 391 23.43 17.86 -7.27
N ASP A 392 23.90 18.99 -7.81
CA ASP A 392 23.14 19.83 -8.76
C ASP A 392 22.86 19.13 -10.09
N ASP A 393 23.79 18.30 -10.58
CA ASP A 393 23.69 17.57 -11.85
C ASP A 393 22.65 16.43 -11.84
N LYS A 394 22.18 16.05 -10.64
CA LYS A 394 21.10 15.08 -10.44
C LYS A 394 19.72 15.72 -10.44
N TYR A 395 19.62 17.04 -10.37
CA TYR A 395 18.34 17.73 -10.35
C TYR A 395 17.72 17.78 -11.74
N VAL A 396 16.46 17.39 -11.84
CA VAL A 396 15.64 17.63 -13.04
C VAL A 396 14.35 18.30 -12.60
N GLN A 397 14.04 19.42 -13.26
CA GLN A 397 12.82 20.16 -12.99
C GLN A 397 11.62 19.40 -13.55
N PHE A 398 10.78 18.87 -12.66
CA PHE A 398 9.60 18.09 -13.03
C PHE A 398 8.45 18.41 -12.08
N LEU A 399 7.34 18.90 -12.62
CA LEU A 399 6.07 18.98 -11.91
C LEU A 399 5.19 17.77 -12.24
N PRO A 400 4.24 17.44 -11.36
CA PRO A 400 3.27 16.40 -11.62
C PRO A 400 2.57 16.62 -12.96
N LEU A 401 2.15 15.54 -13.61
CA LEU A 401 1.41 15.61 -14.88
C LEU A 401 0.06 16.32 -14.71
N ILE A 402 0.06 17.64 -14.90
CA ILE A 402 -1.13 18.47 -14.78
C ILE A 402 -1.80 18.50 -16.14
N ASP A 403 -2.96 17.88 -16.24
CA ASP A 403 -3.76 17.99 -17.45
C ASP A 403 -4.47 19.36 -17.48
N LEU A 404 -4.07 20.16 -18.47
CA LEU A 404 -4.58 21.50 -18.73
C LEU A 404 -5.57 21.53 -19.89
N SER A 405 -5.79 20.41 -20.58
CA SER A 405 -6.66 20.32 -21.74
C SER A 405 -8.11 20.77 -21.48
N PRO A 406 -8.75 20.48 -20.32
CA PRO A 406 -10.12 20.94 -20.07
C PRO A 406 -10.25 22.46 -19.99
N TYR A 407 -9.15 23.16 -19.67
CA TYR A 407 -9.13 24.59 -19.36
C TYR A 407 -8.76 25.48 -20.55
N LYS A 408 -8.30 24.89 -21.67
CA LYS A 408 -7.81 25.61 -22.87
C LYS A 408 -8.83 26.59 -23.50
N LYS A 409 -10.13 26.39 -23.26
CA LYS A 409 -11.23 27.13 -23.90
C LYS A 409 -12.04 28.00 -22.93
N PHE A 410 -11.47 28.33 -21.76
CA PHE A 410 -12.18 29.14 -20.78
C PHE A 410 -12.17 30.62 -21.23
N ASN A 411 -13.22 31.01 -21.96
CA ASN A 411 -13.47 32.41 -22.28
C ASN A 411 -14.09 33.08 -21.05
N ARG A 412 -13.31 33.78 -20.23
CA ARG A 412 -13.85 34.40 -19.01
C ARG A 412 -14.32 35.82 -19.22
N VAL A 413 -15.60 36.00 -18.98
CA VAL A 413 -16.19 36.93 -17.99
C VAL A 413 -17.30 36.12 -17.31
N PRO A 414 -17.48 36.12 -15.97
CA PRO A 414 -18.46 35.25 -15.34
C PRO A 414 -19.88 35.81 -15.48
N SER A 415 -20.85 34.92 -15.71
CA SER A 415 -22.27 35.24 -15.60
C SER A 415 -22.68 35.32 -14.12
N GLY A 416 -23.28 36.43 -13.71
CA GLY A 416 -24.08 36.52 -12.48
C GLY A 416 -23.29 36.66 -11.18
N THR A 417 -23.91 36.19 -10.09
CA THR A 417 -23.47 36.28 -8.69
C THR A 417 -21.99 35.90 -8.49
N PRO A 418 -21.18 36.70 -7.79
CA PRO A 418 -19.80 36.35 -7.47
C PRO A 418 -19.71 35.05 -6.65
N ARG A 419 -18.77 34.17 -7.01
CA ARG A 419 -18.52 32.91 -6.30
C ARG A 419 -17.03 32.69 -6.03
N ILE A 420 -16.73 32.22 -4.84
CA ILE A 420 -15.38 31.83 -4.39
C ILE A 420 -15.34 30.31 -4.23
N LEU A 421 -14.36 29.64 -4.81
CA LEU A 421 -14.14 28.20 -4.59
C LEU A 421 -12.92 27.97 -3.71
N SER A 422 -13.11 27.32 -2.56
CA SER A 422 -12.00 26.67 -1.84
C SER A 422 -11.67 25.35 -2.53
N ALA A 423 -10.70 25.38 -3.44
CA ALA A 423 -10.40 24.27 -4.34
C ALA A 423 -9.54 23.15 -3.71
N ARG A 424 -9.60 22.99 -2.39
CA ARG A 424 -8.91 21.95 -1.62
C ARG A 424 -9.91 21.17 -0.79
N VAL A 425 -9.66 19.87 -0.64
CA VAL A 425 -10.38 19.03 0.33
C VAL A 425 -10.20 19.61 1.72
N MET A 426 -11.26 19.60 2.52
CA MET A 426 -11.21 20.14 3.88
C MET A 426 -10.10 19.50 4.72
N GLY A 427 -9.29 20.38 5.31
CA GLY A 427 -8.22 20.01 6.22
C GLY A 427 -7.58 21.25 6.81
N GLU A 428 -7.19 21.18 8.08
CA GLU A 428 -6.64 22.32 8.84
C GLU A 428 -5.45 23.00 8.15
N SER A 429 -4.67 22.23 7.38
CA SER A 429 -3.55 22.75 6.61
C SER A 429 -3.96 23.71 5.49
N TYR A 430 -5.21 23.74 5.05
CA TYR A 430 -5.66 24.57 3.92
C TYR A 430 -6.40 25.84 4.36
N ARG A 431 -6.49 26.08 5.67
CA ARG A 431 -6.96 27.32 6.27
C ARG A 431 -8.30 27.82 5.70
N GLN A 432 -9.26 26.93 5.43
CA GLN A 432 -10.60 27.35 4.99
C GLN A 432 -11.32 28.20 6.04
N ASP A 433 -10.90 28.11 7.31
CA ASP A 433 -11.34 28.99 8.40
C ASP A 433 -11.11 30.47 8.09
N LEU A 434 -9.97 30.82 7.48
CA LEU A 434 -9.68 32.21 7.10
C LEU A 434 -10.73 32.75 6.13
N LEU A 435 -11.04 31.97 5.08
CA LEU A 435 -12.05 32.37 4.10
C LEU A 435 -13.42 32.60 4.76
N VAL A 436 -13.82 31.73 5.70
CA VAL A 436 -15.09 31.88 6.42
C VAL A 436 -15.09 33.12 7.31
N ARG A 437 -13.96 33.45 7.95
CA ARG A 437 -13.81 34.67 8.78
C ARG A 437 -13.93 35.96 7.97
N CYS A 438 -13.54 35.97 6.71
CA CYS A 438 -13.70 37.13 5.83
C CYS A 438 -15.13 37.29 5.29
N LEU A 439 -15.97 36.25 5.31
CA LEU A 439 -17.32 36.31 4.71
C LEU A 439 -18.24 37.41 5.27
N PRO A 440 -18.27 37.72 6.58
CA PRO A 440 -19.15 38.77 7.11
C PRO A 440 -18.95 40.12 6.43
N GLU A 441 -17.71 40.53 6.18
CA GLU A 441 -17.44 41.81 5.51
C GLU A 441 -17.68 41.72 4.00
N LEU A 442 -17.30 40.60 3.37
CA LEU A 442 -17.54 40.38 1.95
C LEU A 442 -19.02 40.38 1.60
N VAL A 443 -19.86 39.76 2.43
CA VAL A 443 -21.32 39.65 2.20
C VAL A 443 -22.04 40.99 2.38
N LYS A 444 -21.57 41.88 3.28
CA LYS A 444 -22.10 43.25 3.36
C LYS A 444 -21.98 43.99 2.03
N ARG A 445 -20.86 43.79 1.33
CA ARG A 445 -20.58 44.43 0.05
C ARG A 445 -21.15 43.67 -1.14
N TYR A 446 -21.22 42.34 -1.04
CA TYR A 446 -21.68 41.42 -2.07
C TYR A 446 -22.76 40.48 -1.50
N PRO A 447 -24.02 40.94 -1.37
CA PRO A 447 -25.07 40.19 -0.68
C PRO A 447 -25.41 38.84 -1.29
N ASP A 448 -25.11 38.60 -2.56
CA ASP A 448 -25.39 37.32 -3.21
C ASP A 448 -24.19 36.35 -3.17
N LEU A 449 -23.01 36.79 -2.70
CA LEU A 449 -21.76 36.02 -2.73
C LEU A 449 -21.92 34.60 -2.17
N LYS A 450 -21.40 33.60 -2.88
CA LYS A 450 -21.31 32.21 -2.39
C LYS A 450 -19.86 31.75 -2.29
N ALA A 451 -19.51 31.14 -1.16
CA ALA A 451 -18.26 30.41 -0.98
C ALA A 451 -18.53 28.91 -1.03
N THR A 452 -17.87 28.19 -1.92
CA THR A 452 -18.03 26.75 -2.10
C THR A 452 -16.82 26.00 -1.56
N PHE A 453 -17.07 24.96 -0.76
CA PHE A 453 -16.06 24.13 -0.09
C PHE A 453 -16.22 22.66 -0.44
N ILE A 454 -15.09 21.94 -0.60
CA ILE A 454 -15.07 20.53 -0.99
C ILE A 454 -14.74 19.66 0.23
N ILE A 455 -15.63 18.74 0.60
CA ILE A 455 -15.58 18.06 1.92
C ILE A 455 -14.59 16.87 1.97
N GLY A 456 -14.46 16.06 0.91
CA GLY A 456 -13.61 14.85 0.89
C GLY A 456 -14.39 13.51 0.89
N GLN A 457 -13.71 12.41 0.57
CA GLN A 457 -14.30 11.06 0.44
C GLN A 457 -14.28 10.22 1.74
N ASN A 458 -13.52 10.63 2.75
CA ASN A 458 -13.29 9.78 3.92
C ASN A 458 -14.11 10.28 5.12
N PRO A 459 -15.11 9.52 5.62
CA PRO A 459 -16.01 9.97 6.70
C PRO A 459 -15.31 10.26 8.04
N THR A 460 -14.03 9.93 8.19
CA THR A 460 -13.23 10.19 9.41
C THR A 460 -12.16 11.27 9.23
N GLN A 461 -11.63 11.47 8.02
CA GLN A 461 -10.51 12.40 7.80
C GLN A 461 -11.06 13.80 7.46
N GLY A 462 -10.81 14.77 8.33
CA GLY A 462 -11.31 16.14 8.16
C GLY A 462 -12.75 16.37 8.61
N LYS A 463 -13.47 15.34 9.10
CA LYS A 463 -14.84 15.51 9.64
C LYS A 463 -14.89 16.47 10.83
N SER A 464 -13.93 16.36 11.75
CA SER A 464 -13.80 17.29 12.89
C SER A 464 -13.60 18.74 12.42
N TYR A 465 -12.78 18.93 11.40
CA TYR A 465 -12.52 20.24 10.81
C TYR A 465 -13.73 20.77 10.03
N PHE A 466 -14.40 19.94 9.23
CA PHE A 466 -15.65 20.30 8.57
C PHE A 466 -16.72 20.77 9.57
N ASP A 467 -16.93 20.02 10.64
CA ASP A 467 -17.86 20.39 11.71
C ASP A 467 -17.44 21.71 12.38
N SER A 468 -16.12 21.94 12.54
CA SER A 468 -15.61 23.22 13.04
C SER A 468 -15.90 24.40 12.11
N ILE A 469 -15.76 24.21 10.79
CA ILE A 469 -16.04 25.20 9.76
C ILE A 469 -17.54 25.53 9.73
N LYS A 470 -18.41 24.53 9.83
CA LYS A 470 -19.86 24.73 9.93
C LYS A 470 -20.25 25.50 11.19
N ARG A 471 -19.68 25.16 12.34
CA ARG A 471 -19.90 25.91 13.59
C ARG A 471 -19.44 27.36 13.47
N LEU A 472 -18.27 27.57 12.85
CA LEU A 472 -17.73 28.91 12.62
C LEU A 472 -18.65 29.74 11.72
N ALA A 473 -19.07 29.19 10.57
CA ALA A 473 -19.99 29.88 9.65
C ALA A 473 -21.31 30.26 10.34
N LYS A 474 -21.87 29.36 11.16
CA LYS A 474 -23.08 29.64 11.95
C LYS A 474 -22.85 30.72 13.02
N SER A 475 -21.70 30.70 13.71
CA SER A 475 -21.39 31.70 14.74
C SER A 475 -21.18 33.11 14.16
N LEU A 476 -20.87 33.18 12.86
CA LEU A 476 -20.68 34.42 12.12
C LEU A 476 -21.91 34.79 11.26
N GLU A 477 -23.00 34.03 11.34
CA GLU A 477 -24.26 34.25 10.60
C GLU A 477 -24.09 34.28 9.07
N VAL A 478 -23.16 33.48 8.53
CA VAL A 478 -22.84 33.38 7.09
C VAL A 478 -23.07 31.98 6.51
N GLU A 479 -23.75 31.09 7.23
CA GLU A 479 -23.96 29.70 6.81
C GLU A 479 -24.74 29.60 5.49
N THR A 480 -25.65 30.54 5.22
CA THR A 480 -26.41 30.60 3.97
C THR A 480 -25.53 30.95 2.77
N HIS A 481 -24.34 31.52 2.99
CA HIS A 481 -23.35 31.84 1.96
C HIS A 481 -22.33 30.72 1.72
N CYS A 482 -22.40 29.63 2.48
CA CYS A 482 -21.48 28.51 2.38
C CYS A 482 -22.12 27.29 1.68
N ASP A 483 -21.66 26.98 0.48
CA ASP A 483 -22.01 25.75 -0.24
C ASP A 483 -20.99 24.64 0.08
N PHE A 484 -21.47 23.45 0.45
CA PHE A 484 -20.59 22.32 0.76
C PHE A 484 -20.83 21.16 -0.21
N LEU A 485 -19.81 20.80 -1.00
CA LEU A 485 -19.89 19.77 -2.03
C LEU A 485 -19.15 18.48 -1.62
N PRO A 486 -19.74 17.30 -1.87
CA PRO A 486 -19.04 16.03 -1.73
C PRO A 486 -17.95 15.88 -2.81
N TYR A 487 -16.84 15.20 -2.47
CA TYR A 487 -15.60 15.17 -3.26
C TYR A 487 -15.59 14.21 -4.47
N SER A 488 -16.70 13.53 -4.80
CA SER A 488 -16.73 12.60 -5.94
C SER A 488 -16.85 13.32 -7.30
N LEU A 489 -16.00 14.30 -7.57
CA LEU A 489 -15.94 15.01 -8.85
C LEU A 489 -14.88 14.36 -9.74
N SER A 490 -15.27 13.96 -10.93
CA SER A 490 -14.38 13.69 -12.05
C SER A 490 -13.60 14.95 -12.45
N GLN A 491 -12.58 14.77 -13.29
CA GLN A 491 -11.76 15.88 -13.76
C GLN A 491 -12.57 16.94 -14.53
N ASP A 492 -13.53 16.49 -15.36
CA ASP A 492 -14.41 17.39 -16.12
C ASP A 492 -15.37 18.13 -15.19
N GLU A 493 -15.95 17.45 -14.20
CA GLU A 493 -16.81 18.09 -13.19
C GLU A 493 -16.03 19.12 -12.36
N PHE A 494 -14.77 18.83 -12.04
CA PHE A 494 -13.90 19.79 -11.35
C PHE A 494 -13.54 20.98 -12.23
N ALA A 495 -13.28 20.76 -13.53
CA ALA A 495 -13.06 21.83 -14.48
C ALA A 495 -14.30 22.73 -14.62
N ASP A 496 -15.48 22.14 -14.73
CA ASP A 496 -16.77 22.86 -14.73
C ASP A 496 -17.01 23.61 -13.42
N LEU A 497 -16.57 23.06 -12.29
CA LEU A 497 -16.62 23.76 -11.01
C LEU A 497 -15.73 25.00 -11.06
N ILE A 498 -14.45 24.89 -11.46
CA ILE A 498 -13.56 26.06 -11.62
C ILE A 498 -14.15 27.08 -12.60
N LYS A 499 -14.81 26.64 -13.68
CA LYS A 499 -15.45 27.51 -14.67
C LYS A 499 -16.59 28.35 -14.08
N LYS A 500 -17.34 27.80 -13.12
CA LYS A 500 -18.46 28.48 -12.45
C LYS A 500 -18.02 29.46 -11.37
N HIS A 501 -16.73 29.49 -11.02
CA HIS A 501 -16.22 30.33 -9.93
C HIS A 501 -15.31 31.45 -10.42
N ASN A 502 -15.48 32.61 -9.82
CA ASN A 502 -14.77 33.84 -10.17
C ASN A 502 -13.37 33.84 -9.56
N ILE A 503 -13.33 33.48 -8.27
CA ILE A 503 -12.14 33.47 -7.43
C ILE A 503 -11.88 32.05 -6.95
N ILE A 504 -10.61 31.64 -7.00
CA ILE A 504 -10.15 30.35 -6.48
C ILE A 504 -9.27 30.60 -5.26
N TYR A 505 -9.71 30.12 -4.10
CA TYR A 505 -8.97 30.13 -2.85
C TYR A 505 -8.14 28.84 -2.73
N SER A 506 -6.82 28.99 -2.63
CA SER A 506 -5.88 27.87 -2.47
C SER A 506 -4.71 28.25 -1.53
N ILE A 507 -5.04 28.72 -0.33
CA ILE A 507 -4.06 28.95 0.73
C ILE A 507 -3.76 27.63 1.46
N ALA A 508 -2.51 27.42 1.85
CA ALA A 508 -2.11 26.31 2.70
C ALA A 508 -1.03 26.75 3.70
N THR A 509 -1.07 26.25 4.93
CA THR A 509 -0.07 26.53 5.97
C THR A 509 1.33 26.09 5.52
N HIS A 510 1.40 24.95 4.85
CA HIS A 510 2.60 24.38 4.29
C HIS A 510 2.30 23.97 2.84
N ASP A 511 2.77 24.74 1.87
CA ASP A 511 2.88 24.29 0.49
C ASP A 511 4.36 24.40 0.10
N ALA A 512 4.83 23.40 -0.61
CA ALA A 512 6.25 23.20 -0.94
C ALA A 512 6.47 22.88 -2.41
N GLY A 513 5.39 22.90 -3.15
CA GLY A 513 5.38 22.85 -4.57
C GLY A 513 4.38 23.88 -5.07
N VAL A 514 3.99 23.71 -6.32
CA VAL A 514 2.77 24.31 -6.81
C VAL A 514 1.76 23.19 -6.93
N SER A 515 0.62 23.33 -6.28
CA SER A 515 -0.41 22.32 -6.43
C SER A 515 -0.96 22.30 -7.86
N SER A 516 -1.33 21.11 -8.33
CA SER A 516 -1.98 20.94 -9.63
C SER A 516 -3.22 21.83 -9.75
N THR A 517 -4.02 21.89 -8.69
CA THR A 517 -5.22 22.73 -8.63
C THR A 517 -4.90 24.21 -8.81
N THR A 518 -3.82 24.70 -8.20
CA THR A 518 -3.39 26.09 -8.35
C THR A 518 -3.01 26.39 -9.79
N ILE A 519 -2.22 25.52 -10.44
CA ILE A 519 -1.84 25.69 -11.84
C ILE A 519 -3.08 25.61 -12.74
N GLN A 520 -4.00 24.67 -12.51
CA GLN A 520 -5.25 24.53 -13.28
C GLN A 520 -6.14 25.78 -13.12
N ALA A 521 -6.29 26.30 -11.91
CA ALA A 521 -7.05 27.51 -11.61
C ALA A 521 -6.44 28.75 -12.27
N ALA A 522 -5.12 28.94 -12.14
CA ALA A 522 -4.42 30.06 -12.76
C ALA A 522 -4.47 29.96 -14.29
N TYR A 523 -4.12 28.81 -14.86
CA TYR A 523 -4.12 28.56 -16.30
C TYR A 523 -5.49 28.76 -16.93
N SER A 524 -6.53 28.34 -16.22
CA SER A 524 -7.88 28.53 -16.72
C SER A 524 -8.25 30.02 -16.79
N GLY A 525 -7.54 30.92 -16.09
CA GLY A 525 -7.75 32.38 -16.03
C GLY A 525 -8.43 32.88 -14.75
N ALA A 526 -8.54 32.05 -13.70
CA ALA A 526 -9.28 32.44 -12.50
C ALA A 526 -8.45 33.38 -11.67
N VAL A 527 -9.12 34.31 -10.97
CA VAL A 527 -8.43 35.09 -9.94
C VAL A 527 -8.10 34.13 -8.80
N THR A 528 -6.88 33.64 -8.80
CA THR A 528 -6.41 32.59 -7.90
C THR A 528 -5.65 33.24 -6.77
N ILE A 529 -6.09 33.01 -5.54
CA ILE A 529 -5.47 33.53 -4.32
C ILE A 529 -4.71 32.39 -3.63
N ILE A 530 -3.43 32.64 -3.37
CA ILE A 530 -2.51 31.67 -2.77
C ILE A 530 -1.74 32.28 -1.61
N LYS A 531 -1.13 31.42 -0.79
CA LYS A 531 -0.19 31.86 0.24
C LYS A 531 1.05 32.46 -0.42
N ASP A 532 1.56 33.55 0.14
CA ASP A 532 2.84 34.11 -0.30
C ASP A 532 4.02 33.18 0.00
N ALA A 533 4.90 33.05 -0.99
CA ALA A 533 5.96 32.07 -1.01
C ALA A 533 7.05 32.46 -2.02
N ASP A 534 8.24 32.73 -1.48
CA ASP A 534 9.48 33.02 -2.23
C ASP A 534 9.77 32.03 -3.36
N HIS A 535 9.44 30.76 -3.15
CA HIS A 535 9.73 29.70 -4.08
C HIS A 535 8.83 29.68 -5.32
N LEU A 536 7.79 30.53 -5.37
CA LEU A 536 6.87 30.66 -6.50
C LEU A 536 7.24 31.77 -7.48
N ASP A 537 8.28 32.56 -7.19
CA ASP A 537 8.70 33.67 -8.05
C ASP A 537 9.09 33.20 -9.47
N GLY A 538 8.59 33.89 -10.49
CA GLY A 538 8.74 33.52 -11.90
C GLY A 538 7.81 32.39 -12.36
N ILE A 539 6.96 31.86 -11.46
CA ILE A 539 5.94 30.85 -11.76
C ILE A 539 4.54 31.43 -11.53
N LEU A 540 4.27 31.92 -10.31
CA LEU A 540 2.96 32.45 -9.91
C LEU A 540 3.14 33.78 -9.18
N ASP A 541 3.44 34.86 -9.88
CA ASP A 541 3.78 36.17 -9.34
C ASP A 541 2.56 37.01 -8.93
N HIS A 542 2.65 37.61 -7.73
CA HIS A 542 1.60 38.46 -7.16
C HIS A 542 1.25 39.61 -8.11
N GLY A 543 -0.04 39.78 -8.41
CA GLY A 543 -0.57 40.84 -9.26
C GLY A 543 -0.26 40.65 -10.75
N ILE A 544 0.55 39.67 -11.14
CA ILE A 544 0.86 39.38 -12.55
C ILE A 544 -0.06 38.28 -13.06
N ASN A 545 -0.11 37.14 -12.35
CA ASN A 545 -0.85 35.97 -12.82
C ASN A 545 -1.58 35.20 -11.71
N VAL A 546 -1.38 35.60 -10.46
CA VAL A 546 -2.15 35.22 -9.26
C VAL A 546 -2.20 36.39 -8.27
N LEU A 547 -2.96 36.26 -7.19
CA LEU A 547 -2.83 37.11 -6.01
C LEU A 547 -2.23 36.29 -4.85
N ARG A 548 -1.27 36.88 -4.16
CA ARG A 548 -0.60 36.26 -2.99
C ARG A 548 -0.92 37.02 -1.72
N THR A 549 -1.11 36.32 -0.61
CA THR A 549 -1.33 36.92 0.71
C THR A 549 -0.60 36.18 1.81
N ASN A 550 -0.31 36.90 2.90
CA ASN A 550 0.05 36.29 4.17
C ASN A 550 -1.19 35.65 4.81
N THR A 551 -1.00 34.68 5.70
CA THR A 551 -2.08 33.83 6.24
C THR A 551 -2.81 34.46 7.43
N ASP A 552 -3.07 35.77 7.39
CA ASP A 552 -3.83 36.52 8.38
C ASP A 552 -5.16 37.05 7.78
N ASP A 553 -6.13 37.29 8.65
CA ASP A 553 -7.52 37.60 8.27
C ASP A 553 -7.62 38.93 7.52
N GLU A 554 -6.93 39.98 8.00
CA GLU A 554 -7.01 41.34 7.47
C GLU A 554 -6.44 41.44 6.05
N SER A 555 -5.27 40.85 5.80
CA SER A 555 -4.67 40.86 4.47
C SER A 555 -5.49 40.05 3.46
N LEU A 556 -6.05 38.91 3.88
CA LEU A 556 -6.90 38.10 3.02
C LEU A 556 -8.21 38.82 2.68
N GLU A 557 -8.87 39.45 3.66
CA GLU A 557 -10.12 40.18 3.45
C GLU A 557 -9.92 41.32 2.45
N ALA A 558 -8.92 42.17 2.68
CA ALA A 558 -8.60 43.27 1.77
C ALA A 558 -8.30 42.78 0.34
N LEU A 559 -7.58 41.66 0.22
CA LEU A 559 -7.24 41.07 -1.07
C LEU A 559 -8.46 40.45 -1.78
N LEU A 560 -9.38 39.83 -1.04
CA LEU A 560 -10.64 39.29 -1.57
C LEU A 560 -11.54 40.42 -2.06
N ILE A 561 -11.64 41.52 -1.31
CA ILE A 561 -12.37 42.72 -1.73
C ILE A 561 -11.75 43.28 -3.01
N TYR A 562 -10.43 43.48 -3.03
CA TYR A 562 -9.72 43.95 -4.22
C TYR A 562 -9.95 43.03 -5.44
N ALA A 563 -9.90 41.71 -5.23
CA ALA A 563 -10.13 40.71 -6.27
C ALA A 563 -11.55 40.77 -6.84
N LEU A 564 -12.57 40.97 -6.00
CA LEU A 564 -13.96 41.11 -6.41
C LEU A 564 -14.19 42.43 -7.16
N ASP A 565 -13.63 43.53 -6.65
CA ASP A 565 -13.74 44.87 -7.24
C ASP A 565 -13.11 44.95 -8.63
N ASN A 566 -12.01 44.22 -8.85
CA ASN A 566 -11.20 44.29 -10.07
C ASN A 566 -11.27 43.00 -10.90
N LEU A 567 -12.30 42.19 -10.69
CA LEU A 567 -12.37 40.81 -11.19
C LEU A 567 -12.12 40.69 -12.70
N VAL A 568 -12.81 41.50 -13.51
CA VAL A 568 -12.76 41.42 -14.97
C VAL A 568 -11.35 41.75 -15.49
N ASP A 569 -10.74 42.79 -14.95
CA ASP A 569 -9.41 43.25 -15.38
C ASP A 569 -8.32 42.28 -14.92
N LEU A 570 -8.43 41.75 -13.70
CA LEU A 570 -7.54 40.70 -13.21
C LEU A 570 -7.65 39.43 -14.06
N GLN A 571 -8.87 38.99 -14.41
CA GLN A 571 -9.05 37.81 -15.27
C GLN A 571 -8.42 38.00 -16.65
N LYS A 572 -8.66 39.14 -17.31
CA LYS A 572 -8.04 39.46 -18.61
C LYS A 572 -6.51 39.41 -18.52
N LYS A 573 -5.94 40.09 -17.52
CA LYS A 573 -4.50 40.13 -17.27
C LYS A 573 -3.94 38.73 -17.01
N PHE A 574 -4.59 37.95 -16.15
CA PHE A 574 -4.11 36.64 -15.75
C PHE A 574 -4.20 35.63 -16.89
N ILE A 575 -5.23 35.67 -17.74
CA ILE A 575 -5.34 34.80 -18.92
C ILE A 575 -4.12 34.96 -19.84
N GLU A 576 -3.69 36.20 -20.09
CA GLU A 576 -2.53 36.46 -20.95
C GLU A 576 -1.23 35.96 -20.32
N ASN A 577 -1.00 36.31 -19.05
CA ASN A 577 0.24 35.96 -18.34
C ASN A 577 0.34 34.46 -18.01
N ASN A 578 -0.80 33.76 -17.86
CA ASN A 578 -0.82 32.34 -17.53
C ASN A 578 -0.61 31.41 -18.73
N LYS A 579 -0.51 31.92 -19.97
CA LYS A 579 -0.11 31.10 -21.13
C LYS A 579 1.21 30.36 -20.92
N GLY A 580 2.14 30.98 -20.19
CA GLY A 580 3.44 30.38 -19.84
C GLY A 580 3.33 29.14 -18.95
N LEU A 581 2.19 28.91 -18.28
CA LEU A 581 1.96 27.71 -17.48
C LEU A 581 1.80 26.44 -18.33
N LEU A 582 1.68 26.54 -19.66
CA LEU A 582 1.71 25.39 -20.58
C LEU A 582 2.98 24.56 -20.45
N ARG A 583 4.10 25.15 -20.00
CA ARG A 583 5.33 24.41 -19.68
C ARG A 583 5.15 23.42 -18.53
N PHE A 584 4.03 23.47 -17.79
CA PHE A 584 3.67 22.54 -16.75
C PHE A 584 2.57 21.57 -17.16
N SER A 585 2.22 21.52 -18.45
CA SER A 585 1.22 20.58 -18.95
C SER A 585 1.74 19.14 -18.86
N LYS A 586 0.80 18.20 -18.76
CA LYS A 586 1.07 16.76 -18.78
C LYS A 586 1.93 16.35 -19.97
N GLU A 587 1.69 16.91 -21.16
CA GLU A 587 2.47 16.58 -22.36
C GLU A 587 3.94 17.00 -22.20
N HIS A 588 4.20 18.25 -21.84
CA HIS A 588 5.57 18.75 -21.69
C HIS A 588 6.33 18.02 -20.56
N MET A 589 5.67 17.77 -19.43
CA MET A 589 6.27 17.05 -18.31
C MET A 589 6.54 15.58 -18.66
N MET A 590 5.69 14.96 -19.49
CA MET A 590 5.93 13.61 -19.97
C MET A 590 7.18 13.55 -20.85
N ASP A 591 7.40 14.52 -21.73
CA ASP A 591 8.62 14.58 -22.55
C ASP A 591 9.89 14.64 -21.69
N ILE A 592 9.89 15.50 -20.65
CA ILE A 592 11.01 15.60 -19.68
C ILE A 592 11.25 14.26 -18.98
N LEU A 593 10.17 13.59 -18.52
CA LEU A 593 10.28 12.33 -17.80
C LEU A 593 10.80 11.20 -18.70
N VAL A 594 10.27 11.10 -19.93
CA VAL A 594 10.70 10.13 -20.94
C VAL A 594 12.17 10.32 -21.30
N GLU A 595 12.62 11.55 -21.51
CA GLU A 595 14.03 11.85 -21.78
C GLU A 595 14.92 11.48 -20.60
N THR A 596 14.44 11.73 -19.37
CA THR A 596 15.13 11.31 -18.15
C THR A 596 15.30 9.79 -18.08
N TYR A 597 14.26 9.02 -18.43
CA TYR A 597 14.36 7.56 -18.48
C TYR A 597 15.33 7.07 -19.54
N LYS A 598 15.31 7.66 -20.74
CA LYS A 598 16.24 7.32 -21.82
C LYS A 598 17.69 7.59 -21.40
N ARG A 599 17.96 8.76 -20.81
CA ARG A 599 19.30 9.14 -20.31
C ARG A 599 19.84 8.19 -19.23
N LEU A 600 18.96 7.62 -18.41
CA LEU A 600 19.38 6.67 -17.37
C LEU A 600 19.61 5.26 -17.89
N TYR A 601 18.95 4.90 -19.00
CA TYR A 601 18.99 3.57 -19.58
C TYR A 601 20.16 3.37 -20.55
N ILE A 602 20.51 4.40 -21.33
CA ILE A 602 21.71 4.46 -22.18
C ILE A 602 22.94 4.67 -21.30
#